data_AF-A0A081R2A0-F1
#
_entry.id   AF-A0A081R2A0-F1
#
_cell.length_a   1.000
_cell.length_b   1.000
_cell.length_c   1.000
_cell.angle_alpha   90.00
_cell.angle_beta   90.00
_cell.angle_gamma   90.00
#
_symmetry.space_group_name_H-M   'P 1'
#
loop_
_entity.id
_entity.type
_entity.pdbx_description
1 polymer ?
#
loop_
_entity_poly.entity_id
_entity_poly.type
_entity_poly.pdbx_seq_one_letter_code
_entity_poly.pdbx_strand_id
1 'polypeptide(L)'
;MITDLKRTLRELRFNRLTNYSETSYQKVNNDWNFEHVSEELRARWYSQDILSFNTLSIHHNSDIEFMSENELIQRIENERFLITSLENIFLNFKNK
;
A
#
# COMPACT_ATOMS: atom_id res chain seq x y z
N MET A 1 -10.52 7.91 -19.71
CA MET A 1 -9.24 8.49 -19.22
C MET A 1 -9.34 8.81 -17.73
N ILE A 2 -9.77 10.00 -17.30
CA ILE A 2 -9.85 10.34 -15.85
C ILE A 2 -10.67 9.35 -15.01
N THR A 3 -11.81 8.86 -15.50
CA THR A 3 -12.63 7.83 -14.81
C THR A 3 -11.88 6.49 -14.64
N ASP A 4 -11.03 6.14 -15.61
CA ASP A 4 -10.22 4.93 -15.57
C ASP A 4 -9.07 5.08 -14.56
N LEU A 5 -8.44 6.25 -14.49
CA LEU A 5 -7.44 6.56 -13.47
C LEU A 5 -8.06 6.49 -12.06
N LYS A 6 -9.24 7.08 -11.85
CA LYS A 6 -9.99 6.97 -10.58
C LYS A 6 -10.32 5.52 -10.21
N ARG A 7 -10.61 4.67 -11.20
CA ARG A 7 -10.82 3.22 -11.02
C ARG A 7 -9.53 2.49 -10.66
N THR A 8 -8.45 2.66 -11.44
CA THR A 8 -7.16 2.02 -11.21
C THR A 8 -6.55 2.41 -9.86
N LEU A 9 -6.68 3.67 -9.42
CA LEU A 9 -6.27 4.10 -8.09
C LEU A 9 -7.02 3.33 -6.98
N ARG A 10 -8.33 3.10 -7.15
CA ARG A 10 -9.14 2.32 -6.19
C ARG A 10 -8.77 0.84 -6.19
N GLU A 11 -8.56 0.26 -7.36
CA GLU A 11 -8.15 -1.14 -7.52
C GLU A 11 -6.78 -1.41 -6.88
N LEU A 12 -5.79 -0.54 -7.13
CA LEU A 12 -4.45 -0.63 -6.52
C LEU A 12 -4.51 -0.43 -5.00
N ARG A 13 -5.21 0.61 -4.52
CA ARG A 13 -5.36 0.86 -3.08
C ARG A 13 -6.06 -0.30 -2.37
N PHE A 14 -7.09 -0.90 -2.99
CA PHE A 14 -7.77 -2.09 -2.46
C PHE A 14 -6.81 -3.28 -2.40
N ASN A 15 -6.07 -3.57 -3.48
CA ASN A 15 -5.02 -4.59 -3.49
C ASN A 15 -4.02 -4.38 -2.34
N ARG A 16 -3.53 -3.15 -2.15
CA ARG A 16 -2.59 -2.81 -1.07
C ARG A 16 -3.17 -3.10 0.32
N LEU A 17 -4.38 -2.63 0.60
CA LEU A 17 -5.06 -2.79 1.89
C LEU A 17 -5.41 -4.26 2.19
N THR A 18 -5.80 -5.04 1.18
CA THR A 18 -6.17 -6.45 1.35
C THR A 18 -4.96 -7.37 1.48
N ASN A 19 -3.91 -7.17 0.68
CA ASN A 19 -2.84 -8.16 0.52
C ASN A 19 -1.53 -7.81 1.24
N TYR A 20 -1.26 -6.54 1.57
CA TYR A 20 0.04 -6.11 2.14
C TYR A 20 -0.07 -5.26 3.42
N SER A 21 -1.22 -5.31 4.10
CA SER A 21 -1.48 -4.64 5.37
C SER A 21 -0.95 -5.45 6.57
N GLU A 22 -0.99 -4.82 7.74
CA GLU A 22 -0.64 -5.41 9.03
C GLU A 22 -1.44 -6.71 9.26
N THR A 23 -2.73 -6.69 8.93
CA THR A 23 -3.63 -7.86 9.02
C THR A 23 -3.33 -8.96 8.00
N SER A 24 -2.76 -8.67 6.83
CA SER A 24 -2.34 -9.74 5.91
C SER A 24 -1.01 -10.35 6.36
N TYR A 25 -0.09 -9.53 6.88
CA TYR A 25 1.16 -10.02 7.48
C TYR A 25 0.92 -10.98 8.65
N GLN A 26 0.06 -10.60 9.60
CA GLN A 26 -0.33 -11.46 10.74
C GLN A 26 -0.85 -12.82 10.27
N LYS A 27 -1.71 -12.85 9.24
CA LYS A 27 -2.29 -14.08 8.69
C LYS A 27 -1.31 -14.94 7.90
N VAL A 28 -0.35 -14.32 7.20
CA VAL A 28 0.64 -15.03 6.36
C VAL A 28 1.77 -15.62 7.22
N ASN A 29 2.19 -14.93 8.27
CA ASN A 29 3.34 -15.32 9.10
C ASN A 29 2.96 -15.93 10.45
N ASN A 30 1.67 -15.89 10.83
CA ASN A 30 1.14 -16.20 12.16
C ASN A 30 1.74 -15.37 13.31
N ASP A 31 2.44 -14.28 12.99
CA ASP A 31 2.96 -13.30 13.95
C ASP A 31 1.88 -12.26 14.26
N TRP A 32 1.03 -12.57 15.23
CA TRP A 32 -0.08 -11.71 15.66
C TRP A 32 0.39 -10.47 16.46
N ASN A 33 1.54 -10.56 17.12
CA ASN A 33 2.08 -9.52 18.00
C ASN A 33 3.08 -8.58 17.31
N PHE A 34 3.46 -8.86 16.06
CA PHE A 34 4.52 -8.20 15.31
C PHE A 34 5.91 -8.36 15.95
N GLU A 35 6.16 -9.51 16.58
CA GLU A 35 7.44 -9.88 17.22
C GLU A 35 8.56 -10.13 16.20
N HIS A 36 8.22 -10.37 14.93
CA HIS A 36 9.14 -10.71 13.84
C HIS A 36 9.00 -9.78 12.62
N VAL A 37 8.27 -8.66 12.74
CA VAL A 37 8.16 -7.65 11.67
C VAL A 37 9.52 -6.98 11.44
N SER A 38 9.94 -6.85 10.18
CA SER A 38 11.15 -6.11 9.85
C SER A 38 10.94 -4.60 10.00
N GLU A 39 12.00 -3.87 10.37
CA GLU A 39 11.97 -2.40 10.42
C GLU A 39 11.59 -1.79 9.06
N GLU A 40 12.03 -2.41 7.96
CA GLU A 40 11.64 -2.02 6.60
C GLU A 40 10.12 -2.12 6.39
N LEU A 41 9.49 -3.26 6.71
CA LEU A 41 8.06 -3.43 6.55
C LEU A 41 7.28 -2.47 7.46
N ARG A 42 7.73 -2.32 8.69
CA ARG A 42 7.15 -1.37 9.66
C ARG A 42 7.24 0.08 9.16
N ALA A 43 8.33 0.46 8.49
CA ALA A 43 8.47 1.76 7.85
C ALA A 43 7.54 1.92 6.63
N ARG A 44 7.34 0.86 5.82
CA ARG A 44 6.36 0.84 4.70
C ARG A 44 4.91 0.95 5.17
N TRP A 45 4.59 0.61 6.41
CA TRP A 45 3.29 0.95 6.99
C TRP A 45 3.27 2.38 7.55
N TYR A 46 4.16 2.71 8.49
CA TYR A 46 3.95 3.86 9.38
C TYR A 46 4.81 5.11 9.15
N SER A 47 5.90 5.06 8.37
CA SER A 47 6.78 6.24 8.20
C SER A 47 6.07 7.39 7.48
N GLN A 48 6.43 8.63 7.82
CA GLN A 48 6.01 9.84 7.09
C GLN A 48 7.10 10.33 6.11
N ASP A 49 8.34 9.85 6.28
CA ASP A 49 9.54 10.32 5.56
C ASP A 49 9.79 9.52 4.26
N ILE A 50 9.21 8.32 4.16
CA ILE A 50 9.27 7.46 2.97
C ILE A 50 7.87 7.08 2.48
N LEU A 51 7.79 6.62 1.24
CA LEU A 51 6.53 6.13 0.67
C LEU A 51 6.02 4.89 1.43
N SER A 52 4.80 5.01 1.95
CA SER A 52 4.22 4.18 2.99
C SER A 52 2.68 4.19 2.94
N PHE A 53 2.01 3.35 3.75
CA PHE A 53 0.54 3.41 3.90
C PHE A 53 0.08 4.77 4.46
N ASN A 54 0.84 5.37 5.38
CA ASN A 54 0.54 6.67 5.96
C ASN A 54 0.63 7.80 4.91
N THR A 55 1.72 7.87 4.15
CA THR A 55 1.90 8.91 3.10
C THR A 55 0.95 8.72 1.91
N LEU A 56 0.52 7.48 1.64
CA LEU A 56 -0.53 7.13 0.69
C LEU A 56 -1.88 6.83 1.36
N SER A 57 -2.19 7.55 2.43
CA SER A 57 -3.54 7.58 2.98
C SER A 57 -4.46 8.48 2.14
N ILE A 58 -5.75 8.13 2.15
CA ILE A 58 -6.85 8.89 1.56
C ILE A 58 -8.03 8.71 2.51
N HIS A 59 -8.47 9.78 3.16
CA HIS A 59 -9.42 9.70 4.29
C HIS A 59 -10.77 9.12 3.86
N HIS A 60 -11.29 9.52 2.71
CA HIS A 60 -12.55 9.02 2.17
C HIS A 60 -12.42 8.64 0.68
N ASN A 61 -13.16 7.61 0.26
CA ASN A 61 -13.15 7.19 -1.15
C ASN A 61 -13.77 8.25 -2.11
N SER A 62 -14.50 9.22 -1.56
CA SER A 62 -14.97 10.43 -2.25
C SER A 62 -13.85 11.37 -2.67
N ASP A 63 -12.72 11.41 -1.95
CA ASP A 63 -11.66 12.39 -2.18
C ASP A 63 -11.04 12.22 -3.58
N ILE A 64 -10.98 10.96 -4.04
CA ILE A 64 -10.58 10.54 -5.39
C ILE A 64 -11.45 11.19 -6.49
N GLU A 65 -12.69 11.61 -6.19
CA GLU A 65 -13.52 12.29 -7.19
C GLU A 65 -13.08 13.72 -7.48
N PHE A 66 -12.39 14.37 -6.54
CA PHE A 66 -11.94 15.77 -6.65
C PHE A 66 -10.47 15.89 -7.10
N MET A 67 -9.73 14.79 -7.15
CA MET A 67 -8.33 14.76 -7.60
C MET A 67 -8.19 15.17 -9.07
N SER A 68 -7.13 15.93 -9.38
CA SER A 68 -6.75 16.25 -10.76
C SER A 68 -6.19 15.03 -11.49
N GLU A 69 -6.18 15.05 -12.83
CA GLU A 69 -5.60 13.95 -13.63
C GLU A 69 -4.11 13.71 -13.31
N ASN A 70 -3.34 14.77 -13.12
CA ASN A 70 -1.93 14.67 -12.71
C ASN A 70 -1.77 14.10 -11.30
N GLU A 71 -2.64 14.47 -10.34
CA GLU A 71 -2.62 13.86 -9.00
C GLU A 71 -2.97 12.37 -9.08
N LEU A 72 -4.00 12.00 -9.84
CA LEU A 72 -4.39 10.59 -10.03
C LEU A 72 -3.25 9.76 -10.61
N ILE A 73 -2.54 10.28 -11.63
CA ILE A 73 -1.35 9.62 -12.20
C ILE A 73 -0.25 9.47 -11.14
N GLN A 74 0.10 10.54 -10.41
CA GLN A 74 1.14 10.47 -9.37
C GLN A 74 0.76 9.50 -8.24
N ARG A 75 -0.51 9.48 -7.83
CA ARG A 75 -1.04 8.53 -6.83
C ARG A 75 -0.93 7.08 -7.34
N ILE A 76 -1.26 6.82 -8.61
CA ILE A 76 -1.18 5.48 -9.23
C ILE A 76 0.28 4.97 -9.29
N GLU A 77 1.23 5.79 -9.72
CA GLU A 77 2.64 5.38 -9.76
C GLU A 77 3.21 5.18 -8.35
N ASN A 78 2.80 6.00 -7.38
CA ASN A 78 3.15 5.82 -5.98
C ASN A 78 2.56 4.51 -5.40
N GLU A 79 1.29 4.20 -5.67
CA GLU A 79 0.66 2.93 -5.28
C GLU A 79 1.43 1.74 -5.87
N ARG A 80 1.74 1.78 -7.18
CA ARG A 80 2.53 0.75 -7.88
C ARG A 80 3.89 0.51 -7.21
N PHE A 81 4.65 1.59 -6.98
CA PHE A 81 5.97 1.50 -6.35
C PHE A 81 5.91 0.91 -4.94
N LEU A 82 4.92 1.32 -4.13
CA LEU A 82 4.73 0.78 -2.78
C LEU A 82 4.30 -0.68 -2.81
N ILE A 83 3.38 -1.07 -3.70
CA ILE A 83 2.94 -2.46 -3.88
C ILE A 83 4.13 -3.35 -4.27
N THR A 84 4.92 -2.99 -5.29
CA THR A 84 6.10 -3.78 -5.69
C THR A 84 7.18 -3.83 -4.59
N SER A 85 7.33 -2.77 -3.79
CA SER A 85 8.21 -2.81 -2.60
C SER A 85 7.73 -3.85 -1.58
N LEU A 86 6.43 -3.87 -1.29
CA LEU A 86 5.81 -4.81 -0.34
C LEU A 86 5.80 -6.25 -0.87
N GLU A 87 5.61 -6.45 -2.17
CA GLU A 87 5.67 -7.76 -2.83
C GLU A 87 7.04 -8.41 -2.66
N ASN A 88 8.12 -7.66 -2.87
CA ASN A 88 9.48 -8.16 -2.63
C ASN A 88 9.71 -8.55 -1.16
N ILE A 89 9.22 -7.74 -0.20
CA ILE A 89 9.29 -8.05 1.23
C ILE A 89 8.51 -9.34 1.56
N PHE A 90 7.28 -9.49 1.05
CA PHE A 90 6.44 -10.66 1.30
C PHE A 90 6.94 -11.94 0.60
N LEU A 91 7.60 -11.83 -0.56
CA LEU A 91 8.28 -12.95 -1.20
C LEU A 91 9.46 -13.45 -0.36
N ASN A 92 10.19 -12.55 0.30
CA ASN A 92 11.29 -12.90 1.21
C ASN A 92 10.83 -13.61 2.51
N PHE A 93 9.53 -13.63 2.81
CA PHE A 93 8.96 -14.48 3.86
C PHE A 93 8.60 -15.89 3.36
N LYS A 94 8.15 -16.03 2.11
CA LYS A 94 7.76 -17.33 1.50
C LYS A 94 8.94 -18.22 1.11
N ASN A 95 10.14 -17.65 1.03
CA ASN A 95 11.38 -18.32 0.63
C ASN A 95 12.31 -18.63 1.83
N LYS A 96 11.73 -18.82 3.03
CA LYS A 96 12.41 -19.21 4.28
C LYS A 96 11.84 -20.51 4.82
#